data_AF-A0A2E2B4L9-F1
#
_entry.id   AF-A0A2E2B4L9-F1
#
_cell.length_a   1.000
_cell.length_b   1.000
_cell.length_c   1.000
_cell.angle_alpha   90.00
_cell.angle_beta   90.00
_cell.angle_gamma   90.00
#
_symmetry.space_group_name_H-M   'P 1'
#
loop_
_entity.id
_entity.type
_entity.pdbx_description
1 polymer ?
#
loop_
_entity_poly.entity_id
_entity_poly.type
_entity_poly.pdbx_seq_one_letter_code
_entity_poly.pdbx_strand_id
1 'polypeptide(L)'
;MPEPCPPSGFYCPGAAADTVNSSPGSKPIIQATGGSTTVAQVEVVTKEVALEMSMDDYSAHRDAMRIALARQYGVDPSQISLKAVSGSLRLSIEISVPPPPPPAPGVTTPAPSSITSILSRVQAVDDSTLGSSLGTALNVTINVTTTAAPVTAVVSQTVSFVCPKGKWCTAGLVVDCPVNTYNNLTGQEFATACQQCPDFSTTAGMLGATSSTDCVCMAGFYTQTLDGNVYTAGDCVRCPAHGTLCSMPGLNMAELTVSPGWWRISNTSVDVRRCADADREQSGCTGGPEAGACHPSLTGPFCVLCANGDGHYYDKDVSECFECTFASRACAPMRRRGSGAAPRA
;
A
#
# COMPACT_ATOMS: atom_id res chain seq x y z
N MET A 1 -37.57 -2.76 21.66
CA MET A 1 -37.30 -1.99 20.42
C MET A 1 -35.80 -2.11 20.16
N PRO A 2 -35.34 -2.40 18.93
CA PRO A 2 -33.91 -2.51 18.64
C PRO A 2 -33.18 -1.20 18.95
N GLU A 3 -32.03 -1.27 19.60
CA GLU A 3 -31.18 -0.10 19.78
C GLU A 3 -30.58 0.36 18.44
N PRO A 4 -30.48 1.67 18.17
CA PRO A 4 -29.85 2.18 16.97
C PRO A 4 -28.38 1.79 16.94
N CYS A 5 -27.89 1.37 15.77
CA CYS A 5 -26.49 1.00 15.60
C CYS A 5 -25.60 2.23 15.71
N PRO A 6 -24.67 2.30 16.68
CA PRO A 6 -23.73 3.41 16.77
C PRO A 6 -22.82 3.44 15.54
N PRO A 7 -22.33 4.63 15.15
CA PRO A 7 -21.52 4.80 13.95
C PRO A 7 -20.17 4.07 14.00
N SER A 8 -19.65 3.72 15.18
CA SER A 8 -18.37 3.02 15.32
C SER A 8 -18.29 2.21 16.62
N GLY A 9 -17.49 1.14 16.62
CA GLY A 9 -17.18 0.30 17.79
C GLY A 9 -18.11 -0.87 17.99
N PHE A 10 -19.17 -0.94 17.20
CA PHE A 10 -20.18 -1.97 17.30
C PHE A 10 -20.51 -2.57 15.94
N TYR A 11 -20.85 -3.84 15.97
CA TYR A 11 -21.36 -4.63 14.87
C TYR A 11 -22.85 -4.84 15.05
N CYS A 12 -23.63 -4.44 14.05
CA CYS A 12 -25.08 -4.62 14.06
C CYS A 12 -25.47 -5.47 12.85
N PRO A 13 -25.35 -6.79 12.94
CA PRO A 13 -25.72 -7.70 11.86
C PRO A 13 -27.23 -7.75 11.59
N GLY A 14 -28.04 -7.11 12.46
CA GLY A 14 -29.48 -7.29 12.52
C GLY A 14 -29.85 -8.62 13.17
N ALA A 15 -31.15 -8.81 13.44
CA ALA A 15 -31.64 -9.98 14.19
C ALA A 15 -31.23 -11.31 13.56
N ALA A 16 -31.28 -11.43 12.23
CA ALA A 16 -31.02 -12.68 11.52
C ALA A 16 -29.58 -13.21 11.65
N ALA A 17 -28.61 -12.31 11.83
CA ALA A 17 -27.20 -12.66 11.92
C ALA A 17 -26.59 -12.35 13.29
N ASP A 18 -27.42 -12.03 14.29
CA ASP A 18 -27.03 -11.90 15.69
C ASP A 18 -27.15 -13.24 16.41
N THR A 19 -25.99 -13.82 16.74
CA THR A 19 -25.85 -15.03 17.55
C THR A 19 -25.30 -14.75 18.95
N VAL A 20 -25.03 -13.49 19.26
CA VAL A 20 -24.34 -13.08 20.49
C VAL A 20 -25.35 -12.65 21.55
N ASN A 21 -26.41 -11.94 21.15
CA ASN A 21 -27.41 -11.46 22.08
C ASN A 21 -28.49 -12.51 22.33
N SER A 22 -28.88 -12.66 23.61
CA SER A 22 -29.96 -13.56 24.03
C SER A 22 -31.30 -13.26 23.34
N SER A 23 -31.52 -12.00 22.96
CA SER A 23 -32.55 -11.61 22.00
C SER A 23 -31.86 -11.08 20.75
N PRO A 24 -31.84 -11.83 19.64
CA PRO A 24 -31.12 -11.44 18.43
C PRO A 24 -31.57 -10.09 17.86
N GLY A 25 -30.61 -9.22 17.55
CA GLY A 25 -30.82 -7.88 16.99
C GLY A 25 -31.33 -6.86 18.01
N SER A 26 -31.39 -7.23 19.29
CA SER A 26 -31.87 -6.32 20.34
C SER A 26 -30.89 -5.18 20.64
N LYS A 27 -29.59 -5.45 20.59
CA LYS A 27 -28.53 -4.49 20.92
C LYS A 27 -27.29 -4.66 20.02
N PRO A 28 -26.44 -3.63 19.87
CA PRO A 28 -25.20 -3.73 19.10
C PRO A 28 -24.20 -4.73 19.74
N ILE A 29 -23.43 -5.42 18.90
CA ILE A 29 -22.37 -6.36 19.33
C ILE A 29 -21.04 -5.61 19.39
N ILE A 30 -20.24 -5.79 20.43
CA ILE A 30 -18.91 -5.16 20.51
C ILE A 30 -17.97 -5.84 19.50
N GLN A 31 -17.29 -5.05 18.66
CA GLN A 31 -16.27 -5.60 17.76
C GLN A 31 -15.13 -6.24 18.54
N ALA A 32 -14.61 -7.36 18.04
CA ALA A 32 -13.44 -7.99 18.64
C ALA A 32 -12.23 -7.06 18.57
N THR A 33 -11.31 -7.20 19.52
CA THR A 33 -9.98 -6.58 19.53
C THR A 33 -9.33 -6.61 18.15
N GLY A 34 -8.93 -5.43 17.63
CA GLY A 34 -8.35 -5.29 16.29
C GLY A 34 -9.32 -5.34 15.10
N GLY A 35 -10.60 -5.55 15.35
CA GLY A 35 -11.69 -5.53 14.38
C GLY A 35 -12.35 -4.16 14.27
N SER A 36 -12.84 -3.85 13.07
CA SER A 36 -13.64 -2.65 12.81
C SER A 36 -14.83 -2.98 11.92
N THR A 37 -15.78 -2.06 11.85
CA THR A 37 -16.93 -2.14 10.95
C THR A 37 -16.86 -1.06 9.91
N THR A 38 -17.32 -1.37 8.70
CA THR A 38 -17.58 -0.37 7.67
C THR A 38 -18.92 -0.63 7.00
N VAL A 39 -19.48 0.40 6.38
CA VAL A 39 -20.67 0.25 5.54
C VAL A 39 -20.20 -0.13 4.14
N ALA A 40 -20.56 -1.33 3.70
CA ALA A 40 -20.30 -1.81 2.35
C ALA A 40 -21.60 -1.88 1.54
N GLN A 41 -21.49 -1.56 0.25
CA GLN A 41 -22.55 -1.86 -0.70
C GLN A 41 -22.46 -3.33 -1.08
N VAL A 42 -23.50 -4.09 -0.72
CA VAL A 42 -23.57 -5.53 -0.90
C VAL A 42 -24.71 -5.84 -1.86
N GLU A 43 -24.42 -6.61 -2.90
CA GLU A 43 -25.44 -7.12 -3.80
C GLU A 43 -26.20 -8.24 -3.09
N VAL A 44 -27.53 -8.16 -3.11
CA VAL A 44 -28.42 -9.15 -2.50
C VAL A 44 -29.46 -9.65 -3.48
N VAL A 45 -29.82 -10.93 -3.35
CA VAL A 45 -31.04 -11.49 -3.94
C VAL A 45 -32.11 -11.55 -2.86
N THR A 46 -33.28 -10.97 -3.11
CA THR A 46 -34.43 -11.00 -2.21
C THR A 46 -35.53 -11.89 -2.77
N LYS A 47 -36.04 -12.82 -1.96
CA LYS A 47 -37.24 -13.62 -2.24
C LYS A 47 -38.27 -13.45 -1.13
N GLU A 48 -39.47 -13.02 -1.50
CA GLU A 48 -40.59 -12.82 -0.57
C GLU A 48 -41.52 -14.02 -0.60
N VAL A 49 -41.77 -14.63 0.56
CA VAL A 49 -42.67 -15.78 0.71
C VAL A 49 -43.65 -15.57 1.86
N ALA A 50 -44.84 -16.15 1.75
CA ALA A 50 -45.77 -16.28 2.86
C ALA A 50 -45.67 -17.69 3.44
N LEU A 51 -45.62 -17.78 4.77
CA LEU A 51 -45.58 -19.03 5.53
C LEU A 51 -46.77 -19.10 6.48
N GLU A 52 -47.38 -20.28 6.58
CA GLU A 52 -48.41 -20.59 7.57
C GLU A 52 -47.77 -21.06 8.88
N MET A 53 -47.15 -20.15 9.63
CA MET A 53 -46.60 -20.44 10.96
C MET A 53 -46.75 -19.23 11.89
N SER A 54 -46.68 -19.46 13.21
CA SER A 54 -46.69 -18.39 14.19
C SER A 54 -45.33 -17.66 14.24
N MET A 55 -45.34 -16.41 14.73
CA MET A 55 -44.10 -15.64 14.93
C MET A 55 -43.19 -16.29 15.99
N ASP A 56 -43.79 -16.97 16.97
CA ASP A 56 -43.07 -17.70 18.02
C ASP A 56 -42.34 -18.91 17.43
N ASP A 57 -43.02 -19.70 16.59
CA ASP A 57 -42.42 -20.85 15.89
C ASP A 57 -41.28 -20.43 14.97
N TYR A 58 -41.47 -19.33 14.23
CA TYR A 58 -40.43 -18.73 13.41
C TYR A 58 -39.20 -18.37 14.26
N SER A 59 -39.39 -17.69 15.39
CA SER A 59 -38.27 -17.27 16.24
C SER A 59 -37.52 -18.46 16.83
N ALA A 60 -38.23 -19.53 17.21
CA ALA A 60 -37.65 -20.74 17.80
C ALA A 60 -36.84 -21.55 16.79
N HIS A 61 -37.19 -21.50 15.50
CA HIS A 61 -36.55 -22.35 14.49
C HIS A 61 -35.83 -21.59 13.36
N ARG A 62 -35.66 -20.28 13.53
CA ARG A 62 -35.00 -19.41 12.55
C ARG A 62 -33.66 -19.96 12.06
N ASP A 63 -32.83 -20.46 12.96
CA ASP A 63 -31.48 -20.95 12.61
C ASP A 63 -31.53 -22.24 11.79
N ALA A 64 -32.49 -23.14 12.08
CA ALA A 64 -32.73 -24.34 11.29
C ALA A 64 -33.21 -23.99 9.86
N MET A 65 -34.12 -23.01 9.74
CA MET A 65 -34.56 -22.49 8.43
C MET A 65 -33.39 -21.89 7.65
N ARG A 66 -32.54 -21.10 8.30
CA ARG A 66 -31.35 -20.49 7.68
C ARG A 66 -30.40 -21.55 7.11
N ILE A 67 -30.11 -22.59 7.88
CA ILE A 67 -29.24 -23.71 7.44
C ILE A 67 -29.88 -24.48 6.27
N ALA A 68 -31.19 -24.71 6.31
CA ALA A 68 -31.90 -25.41 5.25
C ALA A 68 -31.88 -24.62 3.94
N LEU A 69 -32.14 -23.31 3.99
CA LEU A 69 -32.09 -22.41 2.84
C LEU A 69 -30.66 -22.31 2.27
N ALA A 70 -29.65 -22.33 3.14
CA ALA A 70 -28.24 -22.28 2.72
C ALA A 70 -27.88 -23.51 1.87
N ARG A 71 -28.31 -24.69 2.32
CA ARG A 71 -28.18 -25.93 1.54
C ARG A 71 -28.99 -25.88 0.24
N GLN A 72 -30.23 -25.38 0.30
CA GLN A 72 -31.12 -25.28 -0.86
C GLN A 72 -30.54 -24.41 -1.97
N TYR A 73 -29.93 -23.27 -1.62
CA TYR A 73 -29.38 -22.33 -2.60
C TYR A 73 -27.87 -22.51 -2.86
N GLY A 74 -27.21 -23.43 -2.14
CA GLY A 74 -25.78 -23.68 -2.27
C GLY A 74 -24.94 -22.46 -1.89
N VAL A 75 -25.27 -21.83 -0.77
CA VAL A 75 -24.59 -20.66 -0.20
C VAL A 75 -24.21 -20.95 1.25
N ASP A 76 -23.28 -20.18 1.82
CA ASP A 76 -22.97 -20.29 3.25
C ASP A 76 -24.15 -19.76 4.10
N PRO A 77 -24.50 -20.38 5.24
CA PRO A 77 -25.52 -19.84 6.14
C PRO A 77 -25.30 -18.37 6.50
N SER A 78 -24.05 -17.92 6.62
CA SER A 78 -23.69 -16.52 6.92
C SER A 78 -24.26 -15.53 5.89
N GLN A 79 -24.48 -15.97 4.64
CA GLN A 79 -24.99 -15.16 3.54
C GLN A 79 -26.51 -15.00 3.56
N ILE A 80 -27.24 -15.78 4.35
CA ILE A 80 -28.70 -15.72 4.43
C ILE A 80 -29.14 -14.85 5.59
N SER A 81 -30.01 -13.89 5.31
CA SER A 81 -30.73 -13.04 6.26
C SER A 81 -32.24 -13.26 6.10
N LEU A 82 -32.94 -13.40 7.23
CA LEU A 82 -34.37 -13.68 7.30
C LEU A 82 -35.09 -12.55 8.03
N LYS A 83 -36.03 -11.88 7.37
CA LYS A 83 -36.85 -10.83 7.98
C LYS A 83 -38.33 -11.22 7.91
N ALA A 84 -38.99 -11.28 9.07
CA ALA A 84 -40.42 -11.56 9.16
C ALA A 84 -41.22 -10.28 9.47
N VAL A 85 -42.36 -10.10 8.80
CA VAL A 85 -43.29 -8.97 9.01
C VAL A 85 -44.50 -9.44 9.83
N SER A 86 -44.94 -8.64 10.81
CA SER A 86 -46.03 -8.99 11.73
C SER A 86 -47.43 -8.97 11.06
N GLY A 87 -48.31 -9.92 11.44
CA GLY A 87 -49.73 -9.97 11.06
C GLY A 87 -50.10 -11.23 10.27
N SER A 88 -49.24 -11.61 9.31
CA SER A 88 -49.21 -12.92 8.65
C SER A 88 -47.75 -13.14 8.30
N LEU A 89 -47.16 -14.31 8.58
CA LEU A 89 -45.71 -14.47 8.50
C LEU A 89 -45.24 -14.40 7.05
N ARG A 90 -44.97 -13.18 6.58
CA ARG A 90 -44.28 -12.90 5.34
C ARG A 90 -42.80 -12.83 5.64
N LEU A 91 -42.06 -13.73 5.02
CA LEU A 91 -40.64 -13.91 5.19
C LEU A 91 -39.93 -13.35 3.96
N SER A 92 -39.09 -12.36 4.18
CA SER A 92 -38.11 -11.87 3.23
C SER A 92 -36.81 -12.65 3.43
N ILE A 93 -36.43 -13.42 2.41
CA ILE A 93 -35.17 -14.16 2.35
C ILE A 93 -34.18 -13.33 1.54
N GLU A 94 -33.17 -12.78 2.20
CA GLU A 94 -32.09 -12.03 1.57
C GLU A 94 -30.83 -12.89 1.53
N ILE A 95 -30.24 -13.05 0.34
CA ILE A 95 -28.96 -13.76 0.14
C ILE A 95 -27.92 -12.75 -0.32
N SER A 96 -26.91 -12.50 0.50
CA SER A 96 -25.83 -11.55 0.22
C SER A 96 -24.64 -12.19 -0.50
N VAL A 97 -24.09 -11.47 -1.47
CA VAL A 97 -22.81 -11.82 -2.10
C VAL A 97 -21.73 -10.98 -1.45
N PRO A 98 -20.79 -11.56 -0.69
CA PRO A 98 -19.71 -10.78 -0.12
C PRO A 98 -18.95 -10.08 -1.26
N PRO A 99 -18.61 -8.79 -1.11
CA PRO A 99 -17.80 -8.10 -2.10
C PRO A 99 -16.49 -8.87 -2.31
N PRO A 100 -15.97 -8.94 -3.55
CA PRO A 100 -14.71 -9.62 -3.80
C PRO A 100 -13.62 -9.01 -2.89
N PRO A 101 -12.79 -9.84 -2.22
CA PRO A 101 -11.67 -9.31 -1.47
C PRO A 101 -10.77 -8.48 -2.42
N PRO A 102 -10.11 -7.42 -1.94
CA PRO A 102 -9.14 -6.68 -2.74
C PRO A 102 -8.14 -7.68 -3.34
N PRO A 103 -7.73 -7.52 -4.60
CA PRO A 103 -6.78 -8.43 -5.22
C PRO A 103 -5.48 -8.43 -4.42
N ALA A 104 -5.17 -9.55 -3.77
CA ALA A 104 -3.86 -9.78 -3.20
C ALA A 104 -2.85 -9.93 -4.35
N PRO A 105 -1.67 -9.27 -4.30
CA PRO A 105 -0.65 -9.43 -5.33
C PRO A 105 -0.29 -10.91 -5.48
N GLY A 106 -0.51 -11.49 -6.67
CA GLY A 106 -0.06 -12.84 -7.02
C GLY A 106 -0.99 -14.00 -6.65
N VAL A 107 -2.22 -13.76 -6.17
CA VAL A 107 -3.18 -14.85 -5.87
C VAL A 107 -4.36 -14.79 -6.84
N THR A 108 -4.52 -15.81 -7.69
CA THR A 108 -5.76 -16.04 -8.44
C THR A 108 -6.81 -16.62 -7.50
N THR A 109 -7.54 -15.76 -6.80
CA THR A 109 -8.67 -16.17 -5.96
C THR A 109 -9.79 -16.73 -6.85
N PRO A 110 -10.45 -17.86 -6.50
CA PRO A 110 -11.61 -18.34 -7.23
C PRO A 110 -12.66 -17.24 -7.33
N ALA A 111 -13.26 -17.06 -8.51
CA ALA A 111 -14.31 -16.06 -8.70
C ALA A 111 -15.44 -16.32 -7.68
N PRO A 112 -15.85 -15.31 -6.89
CA PRO A 112 -17.01 -15.48 -6.01
C PRO A 112 -18.25 -15.86 -6.84
N SER A 113 -19.19 -16.57 -6.22
CA SER A 113 -20.49 -16.84 -6.83
C SER A 113 -21.10 -15.51 -7.31
N SER A 114 -21.28 -15.34 -8.62
CA SER A 114 -21.87 -14.09 -9.14
C SER A 114 -23.32 -13.96 -8.70
N ILE A 115 -23.78 -12.72 -8.47
CA ILE A 115 -25.17 -12.44 -8.10
C ILE A 115 -26.17 -13.06 -9.08
N THR A 116 -25.81 -13.10 -10.38
CA THR A 116 -26.59 -13.74 -11.44
C THR A 116 -26.76 -15.24 -11.19
N SER A 117 -25.70 -15.95 -10.78
CA SER A 117 -25.77 -17.39 -10.49
C SER A 117 -26.66 -17.71 -9.30
N ILE A 118 -26.72 -16.82 -8.30
CA ILE A 118 -27.56 -16.98 -7.12
C ILE A 118 -29.01 -16.68 -7.50
N LEU A 119 -29.26 -15.60 -8.26
CA LEU A 119 -30.59 -15.28 -8.76
C LEU A 119 -31.21 -16.44 -9.54
N SER A 120 -30.46 -17.05 -10.46
CA SER A 120 -30.93 -18.21 -11.23
C SER A 120 -31.26 -19.41 -10.34
N ARG A 121 -30.45 -19.69 -9.31
CA ARG A 121 -30.71 -20.75 -8.33
C ARG A 121 -31.98 -20.47 -7.52
N VAL A 122 -32.17 -19.23 -7.08
CA VAL A 122 -33.35 -18.83 -6.29
C VAL A 122 -34.64 -18.89 -7.13
N GLN A 123 -34.56 -18.53 -8.41
CA GLN A 123 -35.67 -18.61 -9.36
C GLN A 123 -36.04 -20.05 -9.76
N ALA A 124 -35.07 -20.97 -9.77
CA ALA A 124 -35.30 -22.37 -10.11
C ALA A 124 -36.00 -23.18 -9.01
N VAL A 125 -36.02 -22.68 -7.76
CA VAL A 125 -36.67 -23.35 -6.63
C VAL A 125 -38.12 -22.91 -6.51
N ASP A 126 -39.03 -23.83 -6.83
CA ASP A 126 -40.48 -23.64 -6.65
C ASP A 126 -40.93 -23.74 -5.19
N ASP A 127 -42.19 -23.36 -4.96
CA ASP A 127 -42.81 -23.31 -3.63
C ASP A 127 -42.89 -24.69 -2.96
N SER A 128 -43.10 -25.75 -3.74
CA SER A 128 -43.22 -27.12 -3.23
C SER A 128 -41.88 -27.66 -2.71
N THR A 129 -40.81 -27.37 -3.45
CA THR A 129 -39.43 -27.73 -3.10
C THR A 129 -38.99 -26.92 -1.88
N LEU A 130 -39.28 -25.62 -1.87
CA LEU A 130 -38.98 -24.74 -0.75
C LEU A 130 -39.72 -25.19 0.52
N GLY A 131 -41.02 -25.48 0.42
CA GLY A 131 -41.83 -25.99 1.52
C GLY A 131 -41.35 -27.35 2.04
N SER A 132 -40.91 -28.24 1.16
CA SER A 132 -40.32 -29.53 1.56
C SER A 132 -39.00 -29.36 2.31
N SER A 133 -38.13 -28.45 1.85
CA SER A 133 -36.84 -28.16 2.49
C SER A 133 -37.00 -27.56 3.89
N LEU A 134 -37.89 -26.57 4.04
CA LEU A 134 -38.20 -25.95 5.32
C LEU A 134 -38.96 -26.92 6.23
N GLY A 135 -39.92 -27.67 5.69
CA GLY A 135 -40.70 -28.63 6.46
C GLY A 135 -39.85 -29.76 7.03
N THR A 136 -38.87 -30.26 6.27
CA THR A 136 -37.89 -31.23 6.77
C THR A 136 -37.04 -30.66 7.89
N ALA A 137 -36.59 -29.41 7.75
CA ALA A 137 -35.77 -28.75 8.77
C ALA A 137 -36.53 -28.45 10.07
N LEU A 138 -37.83 -28.21 9.95
CA LEU A 138 -38.71 -27.87 11.06
C LEU A 138 -39.49 -29.07 11.61
N ASN A 139 -39.36 -30.24 10.97
CA ASN A 139 -40.11 -31.45 11.28
C ASN A 139 -41.64 -31.22 11.31
N VAL A 140 -42.14 -30.35 10.42
CA VAL A 140 -43.56 -30.00 10.25
C VAL A 140 -43.87 -29.79 8.78
N THR A 141 -45.13 -29.94 8.37
CA THR A 141 -45.54 -29.58 7.01
C THR A 141 -45.74 -28.08 6.91
N ILE A 142 -45.10 -27.44 5.92
CA ILE A 142 -45.16 -25.99 5.72
C ILE A 142 -45.62 -25.71 4.29
N ASN A 143 -46.72 -24.95 4.20
CA ASN A 143 -47.14 -24.37 2.93
C ASN A 143 -46.38 -23.06 2.70
N VAL A 144 -45.75 -22.97 1.55
CA VAL A 144 -45.02 -21.78 1.09
C VAL A 144 -45.75 -21.23 -0.11
N THR A 145 -45.96 -19.92 -0.12
CA THR A 145 -46.48 -19.22 -1.29
C THR A 145 -45.52 -18.09 -1.63
N THR A 146 -44.87 -18.13 -2.79
CA THR A 146 -44.04 -17.01 -3.25
C THR A 146 -44.94 -15.83 -3.58
N THR A 147 -44.63 -14.66 -3.01
CA THR A 147 -45.51 -13.49 -3.06
C THR A 147 -45.06 -12.45 -4.08
N ALA A 148 -43.81 -12.55 -4.52
CA ALA A 148 -43.22 -11.74 -5.58
C ALA A 148 -42.07 -12.51 -6.26
N ALA A 149 -41.78 -12.18 -7.52
CA ALA A 149 -40.60 -12.73 -8.19
C ALA A 149 -39.30 -12.30 -7.47
N PRO A 150 -38.28 -13.17 -7.38
CA PRO A 150 -37.00 -12.79 -6.77
C PRO A 150 -36.33 -11.66 -7.54
N VAL A 151 -35.77 -10.69 -6.81
CA VAL A 151 -35.11 -9.51 -7.38
C VAL A 151 -33.71 -9.32 -6.81
N THR A 152 -32.84 -8.66 -7.57
CA THR A 152 -31.52 -8.22 -7.10
C THR A 152 -31.55 -6.75 -6.70
N ALA A 153 -30.88 -6.42 -5.61
CA ALA A 153 -30.70 -5.04 -5.17
C ALA A 153 -29.29 -4.82 -4.60
N VAL A 154 -28.87 -3.56 -4.51
CA VAL A 154 -27.69 -3.15 -3.76
C VAL A 154 -28.17 -2.57 -2.44
N VAL A 155 -27.73 -3.16 -1.32
CA VAL A 155 -28.10 -2.70 0.02
C VAL A 155 -26.85 -2.30 0.80
N SER A 156 -27.00 -1.31 1.67
CA SER A 156 -25.94 -0.92 2.61
C SER A 156 -25.96 -1.86 3.80
N GLN A 157 -24.88 -2.62 3.99
CA GLN A 157 -24.71 -3.50 5.15
C GLN A 157 -23.46 -3.12 5.94
N THR A 158 -23.55 -3.26 7.26
CA THR A 158 -22.39 -3.13 8.13
C THR A 158 -21.61 -4.45 8.08
N VAL A 159 -20.37 -4.41 7.61
CA VAL A 159 -19.49 -5.57 7.52
C VAL A 159 -18.31 -5.40 8.46
N SER A 160 -17.87 -6.48 9.08
CA SER A 160 -16.64 -6.51 9.87
C SER A 160 -15.42 -6.68 8.97
N PHE A 161 -14.31 -6.06 9.34
CA PHE A 161 -13.02 -6.30 8.70
C PHE A 161 -11.88 -6.20 9.72
N VAL A 162 -10.74 -6.79 9.36
CA VAL A 162 -9.50 -6.75 10.16
C VAL A 162 -8.75 -5.47 9.84
N CYS A 163 -8.28 -4.75 10.86
CA CYS A 163 -7.53 -3.52 10.64
C CYS A 163 -6.32 -3.75 9.71
N PRO A 164 -6.18 -3.01 8.60
CA PRO A 164 -5.09 -3.23 7.65
C PRO A 164 -3.76 -2.72 8.20
N LYS A 165 -2.66 -3.14 7.55
CA LYS A 165 -1.32 -2.57 7.79
C LYS A 165 -1.33 -1.06 7.55
N GLY A 166 -0.39 -0.39 8.21
CA GLY A 166 -0.25 1.07 8.20
C GLY A 166 -1.33 1.80 8.97
N LYS A 167 -2.26 1.09 9.60
CA LYS A 167 -3.37 1.68 10.35
C LYS A 167 -3.53 1.00 11.69
N TRP A 168 -4.27 1.65 12.58
CA TRP A 168 -4.78 1.05 13.81
C TRP A 168 -6.26 1.41 13.94
N CYS A 169 -7.01 0.53 14.58
CA CYS A 169 -8.46 0.62 14.61
C CYS A 169 -8.96 0.60 16.05
N THR A 170 -9.50 1.73 16.52
CA THR A 170 -10.09 1.83 17.86
C THR A 170 -11.58 2.09 17.74
N ALA A 171 -12.41 1.28 18.40
CA ALA A 171 -13.86 1.47 18.45
C ALA A 171 -14.47 1.81 17.09
N GLY A 172 -14.18 1.01 16.06
CA GLY A 172 -14.70 1.17 14.68
C GLY A 172 -14.11 2.33 13.87
N LEU A 173 -13.25 3.17 14.47
CA LEU A 173 -12.52 4.20 13.76
C LEU A 173 -11.25 3.59 13.16
N VAL A 174 -10.97 3.93 11.91
CA VAL A 174 -9.73 3.55 11.23
C VAL A 174 -8.81 4.77 11.19
N VAL A 175 -7.62 4.64 11.77
CA VAL A 175 -6.67 5.74 11.87
C VAL A 175 -5.38 5.36 11.17
N ASP A 176 -4.92 6.22 10.26
CA ASP A 176 -3.62 6.07 9.62
C ASP A 176 -2.48 6.25 10.63
N CYS A 177 -1.42 5.46 10.46
CA CYS A 177 -0.18 5.76 11.15
C CYS A 177 0.30 7.16 10.75
N PRO A 178 0.64 8.02 11.73
CA PRO A 178 1.10 9.37 11.45
C PRO A 178 2.44 9.37 10.71
N VAL A 179 2.81 10.53 10.17
CA VAL A 179 4.12 10.75 9.56
C VAL A 179 5.24 10.32 10.51
N ASN A 180 6.31 9.74 9.96
CA ASN A 180 7.45 9.16 10.68
C ASN A 180 7.15 7.87 11.44
N THR A 181 6.01 7.22 11.19
CA THR A 181 5.69 5.93 11.79
C THR A 181 5.12 4.97 10.76
N TYR A 182 5.24 3.67 11.02
CA TYR A 182 4.70 2.61 10.18
C TYR A 182 4.06 1.50 11.03
N ASN A 183 3.15 0.72 10.45
CA ASN A 183 2.64 -0.49 11.07
C ASN A 183 2.64 -1.65 10.07
N ASN A 184 3.44 -2.68 10.33
CA ASN A 184 3.56 -3.86 9.46
C ASN A 184 2.61 -5.01 9.82
N LEU A 185 1.78 -4.84 10.85
CA LEU A 185 0.83 -5.83 11.34
C LEU A 185 -0.61 -5.43 11.00
N THR A 186 -1.46 -6.45 10.78
CA THR A 186 -2.91 -6.27 10.71
C THR A 186 -3.54 -6.46 12.10
N GLY A 187 -4.82 -6.10 12.22
CA GLY A 187 -5.61 -6.32 13.44
C GLY A 187 -5.14 -5.49 14.64
N GLN A 188 -4.49 -4.35 14.41
CA GLN A 188 -3.97 -3.50 15.47
C GLN A 188 -5.04 -2.53 15.96
N GLU A 189 -5.08 -2.28 17.28
CA GLU A 189 -6.15 -1.51 17.92
C GLU A 189 -5.70 -0.25 18.67
N PHE A 190 -4.39 -0.08 18.85
CA PHE A 190 -3.82 1.05 19.57
C PHE A 190 -2.85 1.84 18.70
N ALA A 191 -2.75 3.15 18.96
CA ALA A 191 -1.79 4.02 18.28
C ALA A 191 -0.32 3.56 18.46
N THR A 192 -0.02 2.82 19.53
CA THR A 192 1.29 2.21 19.78
C THR A 192 1.68 1.15 18.76
N ALA A 193 0.75 0.68 17.93
CA ALA A 193 1.05 -0.21 16.81
C ALA A 193 1.86 0.50 15.70
N CYS A 194 1.79 1.82 15.64
CA CYS A 194 2.61 2.62 14.74
C CYS A 194 4.01 2.77 15.33
N GLN A 195 4.93 1.94 14.82
CA GLN A 195 6.34 1.96 15.18
C GLN A 195 7.01 3.18 14.56
N GLN A 196 7.90 3.85 15.30
CA GLN A 196 8.67 4.96 14.74
C GLN A 196 9.62 4.46 13.67
N CYS A 197 9.78 5.27 12.62
CA CYS A 197 10.87 5.11 11.69
C CYS A 197 12.22 5.15 12.43
N PRO A 198 13.24 4.41 11.97
CA PRO A 198 14.57 4.45 12.56
C PRO A 198 15.18 5.87 12.66
N ASP A 199 16.20 6.04 13.50
CA ASP A 199 16.84 7.34 13.70
C ASP A 199 17.26 7.99 12.37
N PHE A 200 17.07 9.30 12.27
CA PHE A 200 17.34 10.10 11.08
C PHE A 200 16.61 9.67 9.81
N SER A 201 15.49 8.95 9.95
CA SER A 201 14.58 8.63 8.86
C SER A 201 13.16 9.15 9.08
N THR A 202 12.36 9.15 8.02
CA THR A 202 11.01 9.71 7.94
C THR A 202 10.21 8.96 6.89
N THR A 203 8.88 8.99 6.96
CA THR A 203 8.01 8.52 5.86
C THR A 203 7.87 9.55 4.73
N ALA A 204 8.73 10.57 4.69
CA ALA A 204 8.69 11.68 3.73
C ALA A 204 7.32 12.38 3.63
N GLY A 205 6.60 12.45 4.75
CA GLY A 205 5.25 13.04 4.82
C GLY A 205 4.11 12.07 4.51
N MET A 206 4.38 10.81 4.18
CA MET A 206 3.37 9.79 3.95
C MET A 206 2.67 9.40 5.26
N LEU A 207 1.34 9.35 5.21
CA LEU A 207 0.48 8.74 6.23
C LEU A 207 0.20 7.29 5.86
N GLY A 208 -0.01 6.44 6.86
CA GLY A 208 -0.44 5.06 6.63
C GLY A 208 0.67 4.13 6.14
N ALA A 209 1.94 4.44 6.45
CA ALA A 209 3.08 3.61 6.03
C ALA A 209 2.99 2.19 6.61
N THR A 210 3.25 1.19 5.77
CA THR A 210 2.96 -0.22 6.05
C THR A 210 4.20 -1.03 6.42
N SER A 211 5.39 -0.47 6.25
CA SER A 211 6.65 -1.17 6.44
C SER A 211 7.74 -0.19 6.85
N SER A 212 8.79 -0.69 7.49
CA SER A 212 10.00 0.09 7.76
C SER A 212 10.69 0.55 6.47
N THR A 213 10.52 -0.19 5.37
CA THR A 213 11.02 0.19 4.04
C THR A 213 10.34 1.43 3.46
N ASP A 214 9.18 1.84 4.00
CA ASP A 214 8.55 3.11 3.64
C ASP A 214 9.22 4.29 4.36
N CYS A 215 10.13 4.03 5.30
CA CYS A 215 10.99 5.02 5.92
C CYS A 215 12.21 5.27 5.03
N VAL A 216 12.52 6.54 4.84
CA VAL A 216 13.66 7.02 4.06
C VAL A 216 14.46 8.04 4.86
N CYS A 217 15.73 8.24 4.54
CA CYS A 217 16.55 9.22 5.26
C CYS A 217 15.97 10.63 5.14
N MET A 218 15.95 11.37 6.26
CA MET A 218 15.47 12.75 6.26
C MET A 218 16.46 13.70 5.59
N ALA A 219 16.04 14.93 5.29
CA ALA A 219 16.92 15.95 4.74
C ALA A 219 18.19 16.13 5.59
N GLY A 220 19.35 16.25 4.94
CA GLY A 220 20.66 16.28 5.58
C GLY A 220 21.26 14.89 5.86
N PHE A 221 20.55 13.82 5.55
CA PHE A 221 21.01 12.43 5.66
C PHE A 221 20.76 11.68 4.34
N TYR A 222 21.56 10.64 4.11
CA TYR A 222 21.42 9.75 2.96
C TYR A 222 21.66 8.30 3.40
N THR A 223 21.13 7.34 2.65
CA THR A 223 21.45 5.92 2.85
C THR A 223 22.64 5.49 1.99
N GLN A 224 23.49 4.63 2.55
CA GLN A 224 24.55 3.96 1.80
C GLN A 224 24.04 2.74 1.02
N THR A 225 22.81 2.29 1.27
CA THR A 225 22.20 1.21 0.51
C THR A 225 21.75 1.71 -0.87
N LEU A 226 22.00 0.93 -1.91
CA LEU A 226 21.65 1.29 -3.28
C LEU A 226 20.15 1.20 -3.56
N ASP A 227 19.40 0.49 -2.71
CA ASP A 227 17.95 0.33 -2.84
C ASP A 227 17.14 1.47 -2.22
N GLY A 228 17.81 2.44 -1.56
CA GLY A 228 17.17 3.60 -0.96
C GLY A 228 16.42 3.32 0.34
N ASN A 229 16.37 2.06 0.79
CA ASN A 229 15.56 1.65 1.94
C ASN A 229 16.31 1.85 3.27
N VAL A 230 15.55 2.11 4.33
CA VAL A 230 16.06 2.17 5.71
C VAL A 230 15.52 0.96 6.49
N TYR A 231 16.43 0.15 7.02
CA TYR A 231 16.11 -1.03 7.82
C TYR A 231 16.39 -0.82 9.30
N THR A 232 17.42 -0.04 9.63
CA THR A 232 17.91 0.16 11.01
C THR A 232 18.36 1.59 11.28
N ALA A 233 18.55 1.93 12.56
CA ALA A 233 18.93 3.27 13.03
C ALA A 233 20.33 3.74 12.56
N GLY A 234 21.14 2.86 11.95
CA GLY A 234 22.46 3.18 11.43
C GLY A 234 22.52 3.45 9.93
N ASP A 235 21.42 3.25 9.20
CA ASP A 235 21.46 3.27 7.74
C ASP A 235 21.50 4.70 7.18
N CYS A 236 20.95 5.66 7.93
CA CYS A 236 20.95 7.07 7.57
C CYS A 236 22.20 7.77 8.10
N VAL A 237 23.09 8.11 7.16
CA VAL A 237 24.36 8.76 7.45
C VAL A 237 24.26 10.25 7.13
N ARG A 238 24.84 11.08 7.99
CA ARG A 238 24.86 12.53 7.78
C ARG A 238 25.58 12.86 6.48
N CYS A 239 24.97 13.75 5.69
CA CYS A 239 25.58 14.23 4.46
C CYS A 239 26.88 15.01 4.74
N PRO A 240 27.86 14.95 3.81
CA PRO A 240 29.04 15.80 3.88
C PRO A 240 28.65 17.27 4.10
N ALA A 241 29.33 17.94 5.04
CA ALA A 241 28.98 19.31 5.43
C ALA A 241 29.07 20.32 4.27
N HIS A 242 29.88 20.02 3.25
CA HIS A 242 30.06 20.84 2.07
C HIS A 242 30.15 19.97 0.81
N GLY A 243 29.85 20.59 -0.34
CA GLY A 243 30.06 19.97 -1.65
C GLY A 243 28.96 19.04 -2.14
N THR A 244 27.90 18.83 -1.36
CA THR A 244 26.75 18.03 -1.76
C THR A 244 25.44 18.75 -1.50
N LEU A 245 24.49 18.61 -2.43
CA LEU A 245 23.11 19.07 -2.28
C LEU A 245 22.29 17.95 -1.65
N CYS A 246 22.10 18.03 -0.33
CA CYS A 246 21.42 17.03 0.48
C CYS A 246 20.24 17.64 1.25
N SER A 247 19.35 18.31 0.52
CA SER A 247 18.24 19.07 1.10
C SER A 247 16.90 18.33 1.07
N MET A 248 16.82 17.23 0.32
CA MET A 248 15.60 16.44 0.16
C MET A 248 15.71 15.12 0.92
N PRO A 249 14.60 14.61 1.49
CA PRO A 249 14.56 13.27 2.05
C PRO A 249 14.66 12.23 0.93
N GLY A 250 15.04 11.00 1.27
CA GLY A 250 15.05 9.87 0.33
C GLY A 250 16.33 9.67 -0.45
N LEU A 251 17.34 10.51 -0.25
CA LEU A 251 18.59 10.38 -0.99
C LEU A 251 19.33 9.09 -0.63
N ASN A 252 19.72 8.34 -1.65
CA ASN A 252 20.76 7.33 -1.55
C ASN A 252 22.12 7.85 -2.05
N MET A 253 23.16 7.04 -1.87
CA MET A 253 24.53 7.38 -2.27
C MET A 253 24.64 7.83 -3.74
N ALA A 254 23.96 7.14 -4.65
CA ALA A 254 23.99 7.44 -6.08
C ALA A 254 23.32 8.78 -6.42
N GLU A 255 22.22 9.07 -5.74
CA GLU A 255 21.41 10.29 -5.90
C GLU A 255 22.02 11.53 -5.24
N LEU A 256 23.06 11.36 -4.41
CA LEU A 256 23.74 12.44 -3.74
C LEU A 256 24.38 13.41 -4.76
N THR A 257 23.71 14.51 -5.03
CA THR A 257 24.14 15.47 -6.04
C THR A 257 25.32 16.29 -5.54
N VAL A 258 26.38 16.40 -6.34
CA VAL A 258 27.58 17.19 -6.01
C VAL A 258 27.34 18.66 -6.39
N SER A 259 27.75 19.59 -5.54
CA SER A 259 27.64 21.02 -5.83
C SER A 259 28.66 21.45 -6.90
N PRO A 260 28.39 22.49 -7.71
CA PRO A 260 29.38 23.08 -8.60
C PRO A 260 30.67 23.45 -7.84
N GLY A 261 31.83 23.27 -8.48
CA GLY A 261 33.15 23.44 -7.86
C GLY A 261 33.62 22.25 -7.01
N TRP A 262 32.84 21.16 -6.94
CA TRP A 262 33.19 19.94 -6.24
C TRP A 262 33.18 18.74 -7.18
N TRP A 263 33.93 17.71 -6.82
CA TRP A 263 34.16 16.53 -7.64
C TRP A 263 34.13 15.25 -6.80
N ARG A 264 33.59 14.18 -7.40
CA ARG A 264 33.60 12.83 -6.87
C ARG A 264 33.96 11.82 -7.96
N ILE A 265 34.64 10.74 -7.57
CA ILE A 265 35.12 9.71 -8.51
C ILE A 265 34.03 8.81 -9.08
N SER A 266 33.03 8.47 -8.27
CA SER A 266 31.90 7.61 -8.64
C SER A 266 30.63 8.13 -7.96
N ASN A 267 29.46 7.74 -8.47
CA ASN A 267 28.18 8.05 -7.83
C ASN A 267 28.00 7.27 -6.53
N THR A 268 28.75 6.18 -6.35
CA THR A 268 28.85 5.40 -5.12
C THR A 268 30.01 5.82 -4.22
N SER A 269 30.62 6.99 -4.44
CA SER A 269 31.65 7.53 -3.56
C SER A 269 31.12 8.72 -2.79
N VAL A 270 31.32 8.69 -1.48
CA VAL A 270 31.04 9.80 -0.57
C VAL A 270 32.27 10.68 -0.32
N ASP A 271 33.41 10.33 -0.93
CA ASP A 271 34.59 11.18 -0.97
C ASP A 271 34.37 12.29 -2.01
N VAL A 272 33.75 13.38 -1.55
CA VAL A 272 33.46 14.58 -2.32
C VAL A 272 34.50 15.64 -1.98
N ARG A 273 35.25 16.09 -2.98
CA ARG A 273 36.39 16.98 -2.79
C ARG A 273 36.23 18.25 -3.60
N ARG A 274 36.69 19.35 -3.02
CA ARG A 274 36.67 20.66 -3.65
C ARG A 274 37.70 20.70 -4.78
N CYS A 275 37.32 21.24 -5.93
CA CYS A 275 38.25 21.49 -7.02
C CYS A 275 39.11 22.72 -6.74
N ALA A 276 40.32 22.76 -7.32
CA ALA A 276 41.24 23.87 -7.11
C ALA A 276 40.69 25.21 -7.62
N ASP A 277 39.80 25.16 -8.60
CA ASP A 277 39.16 26.29 -9.26
C ASP A 277 37.72 26.55 -8.79
N ALA A 278 37.30 25.96 -7.67
CA ALA A 278 35.92 26.04 -7.17
C ALA A 278 35.43 27.46 -6.85
N ASP A 279 36.36 28.41 -6.63
CA ASP A 279 36.07 29.82 -6.38
C ASP A 279 35.82 30.63 -7.66
N ARG A 280 36.04 30.03 -8.84
CA ARG A 280 35.80 30.71 -10.12
C ARG A 280 34.33 30.61 -10.50
N GLU A 281 33.85 31.63 -11.21
CA GLU A 281 32.48 31.65 -11.75
C GLU A 281 32.20 30.46 -12.69
N GLN A 282 33.24 29.95 -13.36
CA GLN A 282 33.18 28.77 -14.23
C GLN A 282 34.27 27.79 -13.81
N SER A 283 34.01 27.01 -12.76
CA SER A 283 34.85 25.86 -12.42
C SER A 283 34.70 24.78 -13.49
N GLY A 284 35.81 24.12 -13.80
CA GLY A 284 35.81 22.92 -14.63
C GLY A 284 35.03 21.76 -14.02
N CYS A 285 34.81 21.78 -12.70
CA CYS A 285 33.96 20.85 -11.98
C CYS A 285 32.53 21.39 -11.94
N THR A 286 31.70 20.92 -12.87
CA THR A 286 30.32 21.40 -13.01
C THR A 286 29.42 20.91 -11.87
N GLY A 287 29.81 19.84 -11.18
CA GLY A 287 28.97 19.17 -10.20
C GLY A 287 27.77 18.49 -10.86
N GLY A 288 26.81 18.05 -10.06
CA GLY A 288 25.61 17.37 -10.52
C GLY A 288 25.44 15.94 -9.98
N PRO A 289 24.41 15.22 -10.46
CA PRO A 289 24.11 13.86 -10.02
C PRO A 289 25.10 12.84 -10.58
N GLU A 290 25.86 13.17 -11.62
CA GLU A 290 26.82 12.25 -12.22
C GLU A 290 28.15 12.24 -11.46
N ALA A 291 28.83 11.11 -11.55
CA ALA A 291 30.22 11.01 -11.12
C ALA A 291 31.14 11.73 -12.09
N GLY A 292 32.19 12.36 -11.59
CA GLY A 292 33.21 12.96 -12.45
C GLY A 292 32.67 14.04 -13.40
N ALA A 293 31.58 14.71 -13.02
CA ALA A 293 30.96 15.73 -13.85
C ALA A 293 31.92 16.91 -14.08
N CYS A 294 32.44 16.95 -15.31
CA CYS A 294 33.36 17.95 -15.79
C CYS A 294 32.70 18.82 -16.86
N HIS A 295 33.23 20.03 -17.04
CA HIS A 295 32.96 20.82 -18.23
C HIS A 295 33.28 19.98 -19.49
N PRO A 296 32.53 20.10 -20.60
CA PRO A 296 32.69 19.21 -21.76
C PRO A 296 34.11 19.15 -22.38
N SER A 297 34.91 20.20 -22.22
CA SER A 297 36.31 20.24 -22.69
C SER A 297 37.30 19.55 -21.73
N LEU A 298 36.84 19.13 -20.55
CA LEU A 298 37.66 18.60 -19.46
C LEU A 298 37.23 17.18 -19.10
N THR A 299 38.15 16.43 -18.49
CA THR A 299 37.92 15.07 -18.03
C THR A 299 38.86 14.70 -16.88
N GLY A 300 38.70 13.49 -16.36
CA GLY A 300 39.56 12.90 -15.33
C GLY A 300 39.35 13.44 -13.93
N PRO A 301 40.21 13.03 -12.97
CA PRO A 301 40.15 13.49 -11.59
C PRO A 301 40.24 15.01 -11.49
N PHE A 302 39.28 15.62 -10.77
CA PHE A 302 39.19 17.07 -10.59
C PHE A 302 39.06 17.89 -11.88
N CYS A 303 38.73 17.25 -13.02
CA CYS A 303 38.52 17.94 -14.30
C CYS A 303 39.75 18.73 -14.78
N VAL A 304 40.96 18.23 -14.51
CA VAL A 304 42.22 18.90 -14.90
C VAL A 304 42.90 18.27 -16.13
N LEU A 305 42.21 17.37 -16.84
CA LEU A 305 42.70 16.78 -18.09
C LEU A 305 41.84 17.25 -19.27
N CYS A 306 42.44 17.36 -20.45
CA CYS A 306 41.70 17.75 -21.66
C CYS A 306 40.95 16.57 -22.25
N ALA A 307 39.65 16.74 -22.49
CA ALA A 307 38.82 15.71 -23.12
C ALA A 307 39.22 15.45 -24.58
N ASN A 308 39.73 16.48 -25.28
CA ASN A 308 40.11 16.42 -26.69
C ASN A 308 41.38 15.59 -26.98
N GLY A 309 42.07 15.08 -25.96
CA GLY A 309 43.26 14.24 -26.11
C GLY A 309 44.55 15.01 -26.44
N ASP A 310 45.45 14.37 -27.19
CA ASP A 310 46.79 14.87 -27.47
C ASP A 310 46.79 16.25 -28.18
N GLY A 311 47.83 17.05 -27.92
CA GLY A 311 47.98 18.37 -28.54
C GLY A 311 47.17 19.48 -27.87
N HIS A 312 46.61 19.23 -26.68
CA HIS A 312 46.05 20.26 -25.80
C HIS A 312 46.75 20.27 -24.44
N TYR A 313 46.75 21.41 -23.77
CA TYR A 313 47.18 21.52 -22.38
C TYR A 313 46.10 22.21 -21.55
N TYR A 314 45.99 21.79 -20.29
CA TYR A 314 45.12 22.41 -19.31
C TYR A 314 45.81 23.65 -18.73
N ASP A 315 45.16 24.80 -18.84
CA ASP A 315 45.59 26.03 -18.17
C ASP A 315 44.85 26.18 -16.84
N LYS A 316 45.60 26.00 -15.75
CA LYS A 316 45.09 26.09 -14.37
C LYS A 316 44.61 27.49 -13.98
N ASP A 317 45.00 28.54 -14.70
CA ASP A 317 44.68 29.93 -14.36
C ASP A 317 43.31 30.36 -14.92
N VAL A 318 42.82 29.65 -15.94
CA VAL A 318 41.48 29.87 -16.53
C VAL A 318 40.59 28.62 -16.54
N SER A 319 41.11 27.47 -16.07
CA SER A 319 40.38 26.19 -15.99
C SER A 319 39.88 25.68 -17.34
N GLU A 320 40.66 25.90 -18.39
CA GLU A 320 40.27 25.56 -19.76
C GLU A 320 41.42 24.86 -20.50
N CYS A 321 41.06 24.11 -21.54
CA CYS A 321 42.01 23.44 -22.40
C CYS A 321 42.28 24.26 -23.67
N PHE A 322 43.55 24.49 -23.94
CA PHE A 322 44.01 25.19 -25.12
C PHE A 322 44.80 24.27 -26.03
N GLU A 323 44.69 24.49 -27.34
CA GLU A 323 45.54 23.83 -28.31
C GLU A 323 47.01 24.22 -28.12
N CYS A 324 47.87 23.22 -28.24
CA CYS A 324 49.30 23.38 -28.31
C CYS A 324 49.67 24.05 -29.64
N THR A 325 49.98 25.34 -29.59
CA THR A 325 50.49 26.11 -30.73
C THR A 325 52.01 26.30 -30.59
N PHE A 326 52.71 26.55 -31.70
CA PHE A 326 54.16 26.83 -31.67
C PHE A 326 54.56 28.02 -30.79
N ALA A 327 53.61 28.89 -30.42
CA ALA A 327 53.80 30.04 -29.55
C ALA A 327 53.58 29.74 -28.06
N SER A 328 52.92 28.63 -27.70
CA SER A 328 52.61 28.29 -26.31
C SER A 328 53.76 27.52 -25.65
N ARG A 329 54.46 28.17 -24.71
CA ARG A 329 55.57 27.57 -23.94
C ARG A 329 55.16 26.36 -23.10
N ALA A 330 53.87 26.20 -22.83
CA ALA A 330 53.30 25.09 -22.06
C ALA A 330 53.40 23.74 -22.79
N CYS A 331 53.44 23.75 -24.14
CA CYS A 331 53.59 22.57 -24.97
C CYS A 331 54.98 22.49 -25.62
N ALA A 332 56.03 22.86 -24.89
CA ALA A 332 57.38 22.66 -25.38
C ALA A 332 57.56 21.16 -25.69
N PRO A 333 57.90 20.78 -26.94
CA PRO A 333 58.05 19.38 -27.29
C PRO A 333 59.09 18.77 -26.35
N MET A 334 58.81 17.58 -25.80
CA MET A 334 59.83 16.76 -25.17
C MET A 334 60.95 16.58 -26.21
N ARG A 335 62.01 17.40 -26.14
CA ARG A 335 63.21 17.19 -26.93
C ARG A 335 63.71 15.80 -26.54
N ARG A 336 63.56 14.82 -27.45
CA ARG A 336 64.24 13.53 -27.35
C ARG A 336 65.71 13.83 -27.07
N ARG A 337 66.19 13.55 -25.84
CA ARG A 337 67.62 13.56 -25.54
C ARG A 337 68.27 12.52 -26.46
N GLY A 338 69.41 12.90 -27.04
CA GLY A 338 69.93 12.34 -28.27
C GLY A 338 70.30 10.86 -28.22
N SER A 339 70.12 10.20 -29.36
CA SER A 339 70.94 9.06 -29.75
C SER A 339 72.26 9.61 -30.31
N GLY A 340 73.30 9.59 -29.48
CA GLY A 340 74.66 9.92 -29.88
C GLY A 340 75.13 9.01 -31.01
N ALA A 341 75.72 9.61 -32.05
CA ALA A 341 76.45 8.89 -33.07
C ALA A 341 77.70 8.25 -32.43
N ALA A 342 77.84 6.93 -32.57
CA ALA A 342 79.02 6.18 -32.17
C ALA A 342 80.20 6.48 -33.13
N PRO A 343 81.46 6.48 -32.66
CA PRO A 343 82.62 6.66 -33.52
C PRO A 343 82.84 5.39 -34.38
N ARG A 344 83.18 5.60 -35.66
CA ARG A 344 83.65 4.54 -36.57
C ARG A 344 85.09 4.18 -36.23
N ALA A 345 85.36 2.88 -36.30
CA ALA A 345 86.68 2.24 -36.19
C ALA A 345 87.67 2.72 -37.25
#